data_AF-A0A2P4YAN3-F1
#
_entry.id   AF-A0A2P4YAN3-F1
#
_cell.length_a   1.000
_cell.length_b   1.000
_cell.length_c   1.000
_cell.angle_alpha   90.00
_cell.angle_beta   90.00
_cell.angle_gamma   90.00
#
_symmetry.space_group_name_H-M   'P 1'
#
loop_
_entity.id
_entity.type
_entity.pdbx_description
1 polymer ?
#
loop_
_entity_poly.entity_id
_entity_poly.type
_entity_poly.pdbx_seq_one_letter_code
_entity_poly.pdbx_strand_id
1 'polypeptide(L)'
;MCNWEPGDHIGRSRFVRPSEAVLLSPGEEFIVRIDYGPTNPQREGVWAGRGDRWVTKLIYAARSWPVAVRVVNISDKNTWVNELSDVARIVEYGFFPRHGRFVLLHIVIGRY
;
A
#
# COMPACT_ATOMS: atom_id res chain seq x y z
N MET A 1 -31.47 -11.99 -5.61
CA MET A 1 -31.29 -10.54 -5.40
C MET A 1 -30.65 -10.38 -4.04
N CYS A 2 -29.38 -9.99 -3.96
CA CYS A 2 -28.71 -9.83 -2.68
C CYS A 2 -29.00 -8.42 -2.16
N ASN A 3 -29.60 -8.34 -0.97
CA ASN A 3 -29.92 -7.10 -0.29
C ASN A 3 -28.63 -6.34 0.04
N TRP A 4 -28.44 -5.17 -0.58
CA TRP A 4 -27.39 -4.21 -0.25
C TRP A 4 -28.04 -3.08 0.54
N GLU A 5 -27.75 -2.97 1.84
CA GLU A 5 -28.21 -1.82 2.62
C GLU A 5 -27.25 -0.62 2.43
N PRO A 6 -27.74 0.60 2.14
CA PRO A 6 -26.89 1.73 1.72
C PRO A 6 -26.03 2.37 2.81
N GLY A 7 -25.90 1.77 3.99
CA GLY A 7 -25.37 2.43 5.20
C GLY A 7 -23.97 2.01 5.66
N ASP A 8 -23.43 0.87 5.24
CA ASP A 8 -22.30 0.22 5.95
C ASP A 8 -20.97 0.16 5.16
N HIS A 9 -20.92 0.79 3.98
CA HIS A 9 -19.78 0.73 3.05
C HIS A 9 -18.93 2.02 3.04
N ILE A 10 -18.48 2.49 4.20
CA ILE A 10 -17.32 3.39 4.20
C ILE A 10 -16.13 2.54 3.72
N GLY A 11 -15.78 2.68 2.42
CA GLY A 11 -14.82 1.87 1.68
C GLY A 11 -13.71 1.30 2.54
N ARG A 12 -13.73 -0.03 2.70
CA ARG A 12 -12.85 -0.76 3.63
C ARG A 12 -11.40 -0.45 3.28
N SER A 13 -10.73 0.30 4.15
CA SER A 13 -9.36 0.71 3.94
C SER A 13 -8.45 0.14 5.00
N ARG A 14 -7.33 -0.45 4.57
CA ARG A 14 -6.33 -1.03 5.45
C ARG A 14 -4.95 -0.50 5.12
N PHE A 15 -4.18 -0.25 6.16
CA PHE A 15 -2.81 0.21 6.04
C PHE A 15 -1.86 -0.99 5.96
N VAL A 16 -0.89 -0.91 5.06
CA VAL A 16 0.26 -1.81 5.02
C VAL A 16 1.37 -1.10 5.78
N ARG A 17 1.89 -1.73 6.83
CA ARG A 17 2.90 -1.16 7.73
C ARG A 17 4.02 -2.17 8.01
N PRO A 18 5.24 -1.69 8.28
CA PRO A 18 6.30 -2.53 8.84
C PRO A 18 5.88 -3.15 10.17
N SER A 19 6.37 -4.35 10.47
CA SER A 19 6.18 -4.98 11.78
C SER A 19 7.06 -4.38 12.87
N GLU A 20 8.17 -3.75 12.48
CA GLU A 20 9.14 -3.10 13.36
C GLU A 20 9.74 -1.87 12.68
N ALA A 21 10.29 -0.96 13.47
CA ALA A 21 11.01 0.19 12.96
C ALA A 21 12.33 -0.21 12.32
N VAL A 22 12.54 0.26 11.08
CA VAL A 22 13.75 -0.01 10.29
C VAL A 22 14.49 1.29 10.05
N LEU A 23 15.79 1.30 10.35
CA LEU A 23 16.70 2.37 9.96
C LEU A 23 17.28 2.03 8.59
N LEU A 24 17.03 2.89 7.61
CA LEU A 24 17.57 2.73 6.25
C LEU A 24 18.67 3.75 6.00
N SER A 25 19.85 3.27 5.60
CA SER A 25 20.90 4.09 4.99
C SER A 25 20.51 4.58 3.59
N PRO A 26 21.20 5.60 3.04
CA PRO A 26 20.95 6.09 1.68
C PRO A 26 20.96 4.95 0.66
N GLY A 27 19.89 4.85 -0.14
CA GLY A 27 19.72 3.78 -1.14
C GLY A 27 19.34 2.40 -0.58
N GLU A 28 19.33 2.22 0.74
CA GLU A 28 18.90 0.98 1.36
C GLU A 28 17.39 0.79 1.23
N GLU A 29 16.99 -0.49 1.21
CA GLU A 29 15.61 -0.90 1.01
C GLU A 29 15.21 -2.03 1.95
N PHE A 30 13.92 -2.12 2.24
CA PHE A 30 13.33 -3.27 2.90
C PHE A 30 11.98 -3.62 2.29
N ILE A 31 11.50 -4.84 2.56
CA ILE A 31 10.27 -5.38 1.99
C ILE A 31 9.24 -5.58 3.09
N VAL A 32 8.02 -5.08 2.86
CA VAL A 32 6.84 -5.33 3.69
C VAL A 32 5.86 -6.17 2.89
N ARG A 33 5.49 -7.34 3.40
CA ARG A 33 4.48 -8.19 2.77
C ARG A 33 3.10 -7.56 2.91
N ILE A 34 2.30 -7.66 1.85
CA ILE A 34 0.90 -7.21 1.89
C ILE A 34 0.07 -8.39 2.39
N ASP A 35 -0.60 -8.19 3.52
CA ASP A 35 -1.64 -9.08 3.98
C ASP A 35 -3.02 -8.51 3.63
N TYR A 36 -3.72 -9.20 2.73
CA TYR A 36 -5.09 -8.87 2.37
C TYR A 36 -6.11 -9.40 3.40
N GLY A 37 -5.69 -10.27 4.32
CA GLY A 37 -6.58 -10.97 5.25
C GLY A 37 -7.64 -11.76 4.49
N PRO A 38 -8.91 -11.76 4.95
CA PRO A 38 -9.97 -12.58 4.36
C PRO A 38 -10.63 -11.99 3.11
N THR A 39 -10.13 -10.90 2.53
CA THR A 39 -10.76 -10.25 1.36
C THR A 39 -10.26 -10.81 0.03
N ASN A 40 -10.98 -10.51 -1.05
CA ASN A 40 -10.57 -10.83 -2.40
C ASN A 40 -9.63 -9.73 -2.95
N PRO A 41 -8.33 -10.01 -3.14
CA PRO A 41 -7.37 -9.03 -3.64
C PRO A 41 -7.68 -8.51 -5.04
N GLN A 42 -8.47 -9.25 -5.84
CA GLN A 42 -8.89 -8.81 -7.17
C GLN A 42 -9.91 -7.66 -7.15
N ARG A 43 -10.56 -7.41 -6.01
CA ARG A 43 -11.55 -6.34 -5.83
C ARG A 43 -11.00 -5.12 -5.08
N GLU A 44 -9.72 -5.13 -4.76
CA GLU A 44 -9.05 -4.08 -3.98
C GLU A 44 -7.89 -3.48 -4.79
N GLY A 45 -7.73 -2.16 -4.72
CA GLY A 45 -6.55 -1.46 -5.22
C GLY A 45 -5.53 -1.24 -4.11
N VAL A 46 -4.24 -1.25 -4.46
CA VAL A 46 -3.15 -0.90 -3.53
C VAL A 46 -2.51 0.41 -3.94
N TRP A 47 -2.48 1.35 -3.01
CA TRP A 47 -1.89 2.67 -3.16
C TRP A 47 -0.53 2.72 -2.47
N ALA A 48 0.46 3.24 -3.19
CA ALA A 48 1.83 3.38 -2.70
C ALA A 48 1.92 4.54 -1.70
N GLY A 49 2.45 4.28 -0.50
CA GLY A 49 2.78 5.30 0.48
C GLY A 49 4.13 5.96 0.21
N ARG A 50 4.33 7.16 0.76
CA ARG A 50 5.57 7.92 0.67
C ARG A 50 5.85 8.64 2.00
N GLY A 51 7.10 8.61 2.43
CA GLY A 51 7.64 9.50 3.46
C GLY A 51 8.36 10.70 2.84
N ASP A 52 8.93 11.58 3.66
CA ASP A 52 9.72 12.69 3.12
C ASP A 52 11.01 12.21 2.44
N ARG A 53 11.58 11.12 2.97
CA ARG A 53 12.89 10.57 2.57
C ARG A 53 12.85 9.16 2.00
N TRP A 54 11.66 8.55 1.93
CA TRP A 54 11.49 7.22 1.38
C TRP A 54 10.28 7.15 0.46
N VAL A 55 10.32 6.24 -0.49
CA VAL A 55 9.22 5.93 -1.41
C VAL A 55 8.94 4.44 -1.42
N THR A 56 7.75 4.05 -1.84
CA THR A 56 7.41 2.64 -2.03
C THR A 56 7.30 2.25 -3.50
N LYS A 57 7.61 0.99 -3.79
CA LYS A 57 7.38 0.32 -5.07
C LYS A 57 6.56 -0.95 -4.80
N LEU A 58 5.52 -1.16 -5.60
CA LEU A 58 4.73 -2.39 -5.52
C LEU A 58 5.50 -3.56 -6.12
N ILE A 59 5.49 -4.70 -5.46
CA ILE A 59 6.06 -5.96 -5.97
C ILE A 59 4.89 -6.85 -6.39
N TYR A 60 4.87 -7.21 -7.68
CA TYR A 60 3.98 -8.22 -8.23
C TYR A 60 4.74 -9.54 -8.35
N ALA A 61 4.12 -10.63 -7.92
CA ALA A 61 4.59 -11.99 -8.20
C ALA A 61 3.82 -12.53 -9.42
N ALA A 62 3.67 -13.86 -9.55
CA ALA A 62 2.85 -14.49 -10.58
C ALA A 62 1.31 -14.24 -10.44
N ARG A 63 0.91 -13.14 -9.80
CA ARG A 63 -0.49 -12.76 -9.51
C ARG A 63 -0.80 -11.42 -10.15
N SER A 64 -2.07 -11.17 -10.46
CA SER A 64 -2.52 -9.88 -11.02
C SER A 64 -2.64 -8.75 -9.99
N TRP A 65 -2.28 -9.01 -8.72
CA TRP A 65 -2.27 -8.05 -7.63
C TRP A 65 -0.91 -8.07 -6.90
N PRO A 66 -0.50 -6.95 -6.28
CA PRO A 66 0.78 -6.88 -5.60
C PRO A 66 0.80 -7.76 -4.34
N VAL A 67 1.96 -8.35 -4.05
CA VAL A 67 2.14 -9.27 -2.90
C VAL A 67 2.98 -8.66 -1.79
N ALA A 68 3.73 -7.61 -2.10
CA ALA A 68 4.58 -6.90 -1.17
C ALA A 68 4.80 -5.46 -1.65
N VAL A 69 5.30 -4.62 -0.76
CA VAL A 69 5.87 -3.33 -1.10
C VAL A 69 7.34 -3.30 -0.72
N ARG A 70 8.13 -2.68 -1.58
CA ARG A 70 9.52 -2.34 -1.32
C ARG A 70 9.57 -0.88 -0.90
N VAL A 71 10.18 -0.59 0.24
CA VAL A 71 10.40 0.78 0.72
C VAL A 71 11.86 1.10 0.51
N VAL A 72 12.15 2.24 -0.13
CA VAL A 72 13.52 2.63 -0.50
C VAL A 72 13.81 4.01 0.08
N ASN A 73 14.94 4.16 0.77
CA ASN A 73 15.45 5.47 1.16
C ASN A 73 16.03 6.18 -0.07
N ILE A 74 15.44 7.33 -0.43
CA ILE A 74 15.84 8.15 -1.58
C ILE A 74 16.63 9.40 -1.16
N SER A 75 16.92 9.54 0.13
CA SER A 75 17.69 10.66 0.66
C SER A 75 19.17 10.32 0.81
N ASP A 76 19.99 11.35 0.98
CA ASP A 76 21.41 11.29 1.29
C ASP A 76 21.69 11.06 2.79
N LYS A 77 20.64 10.85 3.60
CA LYS A 77 20.72 10.65 5.05
C LYS A 77 20.04 9.36 5.47
N ASN A 78 20.44 8.83 6.61
CA ASN A 78 19.70 7.73 7.23
C ASN A 78 18.26 8.19 7.55
N THR A 79 17.29 7.30 7.35
CA THR A 79 15.88 7.58 7.64
C THR A 79 15.25 6.41 8.38
N TRP A 80 14.40 6.72 9.35
CA TRP A 80 13.55 5.74 10.00
C TRP A 80 12.26 5.52 9.20
N VAL A 81 11.84 4.26 9.10
CA VAL A 81 10.49 3.87 8.71
C VAL A 81 9.94 3.04 9.86
N ASN A 82 8.95 3.57 10.58
CA ASN A 82 8.42 2.97 11.80
C ASN A 82 7.12 2.19 11.55
N GLU A 83 6.63 1.52 12.59
CA GLU A 83 5.43 0.68 12.56
C GLU A 83 4.13 1.47 12.33
N LEU A 84 4.19 2.80 12.44
CA LEU A 84 3.09 3.72 12.16
C LEU A 84 3.16 4.31 10.74
N SER A 85 4.23 4.03 10.00
CA SER A 85 4.42 4.52 8.64
C SER A 85 3.53 3.73 7.68
N ASP A 86 2.53 4.39 7.11
CA ASP A 86 1.67 3.80 6.08
C ASP A 86 2.43 3.66 4.75
N VAL A 87 3.14 2.55 4.58
CA VAL A 87 3.96 2.27 3.38
C VAL A 87 3.10 1.88 2.18
N ALA A 88 1.88 1.41 2.41
CA ALA A 88 0.87 1.26 1.37
C ALA A 88 -0.53 1.32 1.97
N ARG A 89 -1.54 1.44 1.12
CA ARG A 89 -2.94 1.39 1.52
C ARG A 89 -3.75 0.52 0.58
N ILE A 90 -4.41 -0.49 1.14
CA ILE A 90 -5.39 -1.31 0.44
C ILE A 90 -6.73 -0.59 0.55
N VAL A 91 -7.42 -0.41 -0.56
CA VAL A 91 -8.75 0.18 -0.63
C VAL A 91 -9.61 -0.59 -1.61
N GLU A 92 -10.91 -0.65 -1.38
CA GLU A 92 -11.84 -1.21 -2.34
C GLU A 92 -11.82 -0.43 -3.67
N TYR A 93 -12.00 -1.15 -4.79
CA TYR A 93 -11.99 -0.53 -6.11
C TYR A 93 -13.06 0.56 -6.22
N GLY A 94 -12.73 1.71 -6.82
CA GLY A 94 -13.59 2.89 -6.88
C GLY A 94 -13.50 3.83 -5.67
N PHE A 95 -12.76 3.45 -4.62
CA PHE A 95 -12.46 4.32 -3.50
C PHE A 95 -11.04 4.87 -3.58
N PHE A 96 -10.90 6.16 -3.31
CA PHE A 96 -9.63 6.88 -3.33
C PHE A 96 -9.23 7.27 -1.90
N PRO A 97 -7.96 7.09 -1.48
CA PRO A 97 -7.49 7.66 -0.23
C PRO A 97 -7.65 9.18 -0.28
N ARG A 98 -8.59 9.73 0.49
CA ARG A 98 -8.84 11.19 0.52
C ARG A 98 -7.78 11.98 1.31
N HIS A 99 -6.96 11.30 2.10
CA HIS A 99 -5.94 11.88 2.97
C HIS A 99 -4.67 11.03 3.01
N GLY A 100 -3.51 11.69 3.07
CA GLY A 100 -2.19 11.07 3.28
C GLY A 100 -1.17 11.34 2.16
N ARG A 101 0.07 10.89 2.37
CA ARG A 101 1.16 10.97 1.38
C ARG A 101 1.16 9.72 0.49
N PHE A 102 0.05 9.50 -0.21
CA PHE A 102 -0.05 8.38 -1.16
C PHE A 102 0.10 8.93 -2.57
N VAL A 103 1.04 8.36 -3.33
CA VAL A 103 1.20 8.67 -4.75
C VAL A 103 0.68 7.49 -5.56
N LEU A 104 -0.10 7.79 -6.59
CA LEU A 104 -0.57 6.78 -7.54
C LEU A 104 0.63 6.29 -8.37
N LEU A 105 1.28 5.20 -7.96
CA LEU A 105 2.45 4.69 -8.68
C LEU A 105 2.08 3.74 -9.83
N HIS A 106 0.84 3.25 -9.92
CA HIS A 106 0.35 2.55 -11.10
C HIS A 106 -1.17 2.39 -11.07
N ILE A 107 -1.87 2.85 -12.12
CA ILE A 107 -3.23 2.40 -12.40
C ILE A 107 -3.07 1.06 -13.14
N VAL A 108 -3.38 -0.07 -12.51
CA VAL A 108 -3.72 -1.25 -13.30
C VAL A 108 -5.15 -1.03 -13.78
N ILE A 109 -5.29 -0.43 -14.96
CA ILE A 109 -6.54 -0.50 -15.73
C ILE A 109 -6.65 -1.95 -16.15
N GLY A 110 -7.31 -2.77 -15.33
CA GLY A 110 -7.77 -4.08 -15.76
C GLY A 110 -8.92 -3.89 -16.75
N ARG A 111 -8.61 -3.67 -18.02
CA ARG A 111 -9.48 -4.10 -19.10
C ARG A 111 -9.01 -5.49 -19.51
N TYR A 112 -9.84 -6.50 -19.28
CA TYR A 112 -10.24 -7.54 -20.25
C TYR A 112 -11.57 -8.12 -19.77
#